data_AF-A0A954LTY3-F1
#
_entry.id   AF-A0A954LTY3-F1
#
_cell.length_a   1.000
_cell.length_b   1.000
_cell.length_c   1.000
_cell.angle_alpha   90.00
_cell.angle_beta   90.00
_cell.angle_gamma   90.00
#
_symmetry.space_group_name_H-M   'P 1'
#
loop_
_entity.id
_entity.type
_entity.pdbx_description
1 polymer ?
#
loop_
_entity_poly.entity_id
_entity_poly.type
_entity_poly.pdbx_seq_one_letter_code
_entity_poly.pdbx_strand_id
1 'polypeptide(L)'
;MERMNHCLLMFTAVVLGITQSCSSDGEVLLEASAQIKVPENFVEEDATWEKLDGLSEPDMTLLQRFFQENQSMTENSIIDGDPVVFEADRKGRRYYWVRPGGDGAEWLCLEFSRQGVTLLEGNGAPFLGG
;
A
#
# COMPACT_ATOMS: atom_id res chain seq x y z
N MET A 1 57.18 -45.51 -32.93
CA MET A 1 57.56 -44.14 -32.52
C MET A 1 56.40 -43.62 -31.68
N GLU A 2 56.49 -43.09 -30.47
CA GLU A 2 57.54 -42.81 -29.50
C GLU A 2 56.82 -42.62 -28.14
N ARG A 3 57.43 -43.12 -27.05
CA ARG A 3 57.43 -42.57 -25.67
C ARG A 3 56.07 -42.21 -25.04
N MET A 4 55.54 -43.03 -24.13
CA MET A 4 55.93 -43.07 -22.71
C MET A 4 56.05 -41.67 -22.08
N ASN A 5 54.98 -41.23 -21.39
CA ASN A 5 55.12 -40.26 -20.31
C ASN A 5 54.18 -40.63 -19.15
N HIS A 6 54.70 -41.46 -18.26
CA HIS A 6 54.18 -41.65 -16.90
C HIS A 6 54.74 -40.53 -16.02
N CYS A 7 53.85 -39.72 -15.44
CA CYS A 7 54.01 -39.03 -14.16
C CYS A 7 52.58 -38.70 -13.72
N LEU A 8 51.90 -39.61 -13.02
CA LEU A 8 52.00 -39.74 -11.57
C LEU A 8 51.95 -38.37 -10.89
N LEU A 9 50.74 -37.94 -10.53
CA LEU A 9 50.46 -37.20 -9.31
C LEU A 9 48.97 -37.36 -9.00
N MET A 10 48.69 -38.39 -8.20
CA MET A 10 47.57 -38.42 -7.26
C MET A 10 47.53 -37.11 -6.49
N PHE A 11 46.38 -36.47 -6.30
CA PHE A 11 46.01 -35.79 -5.05
C PHE A 11 44.55 -35.31 -5.12
N THR A 12 43.73 -35.86 -4.22
CA THR A 12 42.63 -35.21 -3.47
C THR A 12 41.49 -34.54 -4.26
N ALA A 13 40.27 -35.09 -4.25
CA ALA A 13 39.29 -35.11 -3.15
C ALA A 13 38.32 -33.91 -3.18
N VAL A 14 37.03 -34.27 -3.12
CA VAL A 14 35.92 -33.56 -2.48
C VAL A 14 35.25 -32.42 -3.26
N VAL A 15 34.11 -32.82 -3.82
CA VAL A 15 32.84 -32.09 -3.95
C VAL A 15 32.61 -31.09 -2.80
N LEU A 16 32.43 -29.80 -3.09
CA LEU A 16 31.45 -28.88 -2.47
C LEU A 16 31.76 -27.42 -2.83
N GLY A 17 30.72 -26.66 -3.18
CA GLY A 17 30.74 -25.20 -3.08
C GLY A 17 30.52 -24.46 -4.39
N ILE A 18 29.30 -24.52 -4.95
CA ILE A 18 28.80 -23.43 -5.78
C ILE A 18 28.48 -22.29 -4.82
N THR A 19 29.46 -21.44 -4.52
CA THR A 19 29.18 -20.11 -3.98
C THR A 19 29.22 -19.14 -5.15
N GLN A 20 28.06 -18.97 -5.80
CA GLN A 20 27.80 -17.76 -6.54
C GLN A 20 27.69 -16.63 -5.51
N SER A 21 28.84 -16.01 -5.21
CA SER A 21 28.88 -14.71 -4.57
C SER A 21 28.50 -13.68 -5.63
N CYS A 22 27.18 -13.54 -5.85
CA CYS A 22 26.66 -12.36 -6.54
C CYS A 22 26.76 -11.20 -5.56
N SER A 23 27.82 -10.41 -5.75
CA SER A 23 27.87 -9.02 -5.33
C SER A 23 26.67 -8.29 -5.95
N SER A 24 25.75 -7.87 -5.11
CA SER A 24 24.92 -6.70 -5.35
C SER A 24 24.77 -5.98 -4.03
N ASP A 25 25.75 -5.11 -3.77
CA ASP A 25 25.49 -3.82 -3.14
C ASP A 25 24.42 -3.12 -4.00
N GLY A 26 23.18 -3.45 -3.69
CA GLY A 26 22.00 -2.73 -4.13
C GLY A 26 21.34 -2.21 -2.88
N GLU A 27 21.92 -1.18 -2.26
CA GLU A 27 21.12 -0.20 -1.54
C GLU A 27 20.13 0.37 -2.57
N VAL A 28 18.99 -0.31 -2.71
CA VAL A 28 17.82 0.25 -3.33
C VAL A 28 17.37 1.32 -2.34
N LEU A 29 17.88 2.54 -2.55
CA LEU A 29 17.22 3.77 -2.14
C LEU A 29 15.81 3.74 -2.75
N LEU A 30 14.88 3.07 -2.05
CA LEU A 30 13.44 3.24 -2.17
C LEU A 30 13.06 4.61 -1.59
N GLU A 31 13.73 5.67 -2.05
CA GLU A 31 13.41 7.05 -1.72
C GLU A 31 12.98 7.76 -2.99
N ALA A 32 11.70 7.56 -3.31
CA ALA A 32 10.78 8.58 -3.78
C ALA A 32 9.45 7.88 -4.10
N SER A 33 8.70 7.49 -3.07
CA SER A 33 7.27 7.27 -3.26
C SER A 33 6.71 8.59 -3.82
N ALA A 34 6.13 8.55 -5.02
CA ALA A 34 5.40 9.69 -5.55
C ALA A 34 4.38 10.10 -4.49
N GLN A 35 4.55 11.29 -3.89
CA GLN A 35 3.62 11.77 -2.88
C GLN A 35 2.26 11.96 -3.56
N ILE A 36 1.30 11.11 -3.19
CA ILE A 36 -0.06 11.21 -3.70
C ILE A 36 -0.65 12.49 -3.13
N LYS A 37 -0.89 13.46 -4.01
CA LYS A 37 -1.42 14.76 -3.60
C LYS A 37 -2.90 14.63 -3.27
N VAL A 38 -3.21 14.62 -1.99
CA VAL A 38 -4.57 14.69 -1.47
C VAL A 38 -5.05 16.15 -1.52
N PRO A 39 -6.18 16.47 -2.17
CA PRO A 39 -6.69 17.82 -2.25
C PRO A 39 -7.34 18.25 -0.93
N GLU A 40 -7.46 19.57 -0.73
CA GLU A 40 -8.17 20.14 0.43
C GLU A 40 -9.70 20.02 0.31
N ASN A 41 -10.20 19.93 -0.92
CA ASN A 41 -11.59 19.61 -1.21
C ASN A 41 -11.73 19.04 -2.63
N PHE A 42 -12.85 18.37 -2.89
CA PHE A 42 -13.24 17.93 -4.22
C PHE A 42 -14.76 17.91 -4.35
N VAL A 43 -15.27 17.82 -5.57
CA VAL A 43 -16.71 17.72 -5.85
C VAL A 43 -17.01 16.33 -6.39
N GLU A 44 -17.98 15.66 -5.76
CA GLU A 44 -18.50 14.38 -6.23
C GLU A 44 -19.97 14.25 -5.82
N GLU A 45 -20.80 13.66 -6.68
CA GLU A 45 -22.26 13.48 -6.45
C GLU A 45 -23.01 14.76 -6.05
N ASP A 46 -22.70 15.88 -6.72
CA ASP A 46 -23.25 17.21 -6.43
C ASP A 46 -22.97 17.71 -4.99
N ALA A 47 -21.96 17.15 -4.33
CA ALA A 47 -21.52 17.55 -3.00
C ALA A 47 -20.05 17.98 -3.01
N THR A 48 -19.75 19.03 -2.27
CA THR A 48 -18.37 19.43 -1.95
C THR A 48 -17.92 18.66 -0.72
N TRP A 49 -16.86 17.88 -0.89
CA TRP A 49 -16.19 17.16 0.18
C TRP A 49 -14.99 17.97 0.64
N GLU A 50 -14.99 18.41 1.90
CA GLU A 50 -13.93 19.19 2.53
C GLU A 50 -13.07 18.28 3.41
N LYS A 51 -11.76 18.38 3.22
CA LYS A 51 -10.80 17.63 4.03
C LYS A 51 -10.77 18.19 5.44
N LEU A 52 -10.73 17.31 6.42
CA LEU A 52 -10.50 17.69 7.81
C LEU A 52 -9.03 17.59 8.18
N ASP A 53 -8.64 18.34 9.22
CA ASP A 53 -7.28 18.34 9.76
C ASP A 53 -6.86 17.01 10.40
N GLY A 54 -7.81 16.13 10.70
CA GLY A 54 -7.56 14.79 11.24
C GLY A 54 -8.83 14.10 11.73
N LEU A 55 -8.64 12.94 12.37
CA LEU A 55 -9.71 12.20 13.04
C LEU A 55 -10.13 12.89 14.34
N SER A 56 -11.44 13.05 14.53
CA SER A 56 -12.01 13.41 15.82
C SER A 56 -12.30 12.15 16.68
N GLU A 57 -12.51 12.31 17.99
CA GLU A 57 -12.91 11.18 18.86
C GLU A 57 -14.18 10.45 18.39
N PRO A 58 -15.24 11.14 17.91
CA PRO A 58 -16.37 10.48 17.25
C PRO A 58 -15.99 9.62 16.05
N ASP A 59 -15.07 10.09 15.20
CA ASP A 59 -14.61 9.34 14.03
C ASP A 59 -13.86 8.08 14.44
N MET A 60 -12.97 8.18 15.43
CA MET A 60 -12.23 7.04 15.96
C MET A 60 -13.19 5.99 16.54
N THR A 61 -14.20 6.42 17.30
CA THR A 61 -15.20 5.52 17.88
C THR A 61 -16.01 4.82 16.78
N LEU A 62 -16.38 5.56 15.73
CA LEU A 62 -17.13 5.03 14.60
C LEU A 62 -16.33 3.98 13.82
N LEU A 63 -15.07 4.29 13.49
CA LEU A 63 -14.16 3.38 12.80
C LEU A 63 -13.85 2.14 13.63
N GLN A 64 -13.57 2.31 14.93
CA GLN A 64 -13.30 1.20 15.83
C GLN A 64 -14.48 0.22 15.86
N ARG A 65 -15.70 0.74 15.98
CA ARG A 65 -16.91 -0.09 15.94
C ARG A 65 -17.04 -0.82 14.61
N PHE A 66 -16.83 -0.14 13.50
CA PHE A 66 -16.89 -0.75 12.17
C PHE A 66 -15.90 -1.92 12.04
N PHE A 67 -14.65 -1.74 12.45
CA PHE A 67 -13.64 -2.81 12.37
C PHE A 67 -13.87 -3.96 13.34
N GLN A 68 -14.48 -3.69 14.51
CA GLN A 68 -14.92 -4.76 15.42
C GLN A 68 -16.02 -5.63 14.80
N GLU A 69 -16.95 -5.01 14.07
CA GLU A 69 -18.03 -5.70 13.37
C GLU A 69 -17.57 -6.37 12.06
N ASN A 70 -16.48 -5.88 11.45
CA ASN A 70 -15.97 -6.31 10.15
C ASN A 70 -14.49 -6.73 10.23
N GLN A 71 -14.20 -7.75 11.04
CA GLN A 71 -12.81 -8.17 11.33
C GLN A 71 -11.98 -8.51 10.08
N SER A 72 -12.60 -9.05 9.03
CA SER A 72 -11.91 -9.34 7.75
C SER A 72 -11.30 -8.10 7.11
N MET A 73 -11.82 -6.90 7.39
CA MET A 73 -11.28 -5.65 6.86
C MET A 73 -9.94 -5.27 7.51
N THR A 74 -9.69 -5.71 8.73
CA THR A 74 -8.42 -5.42 9.43
C THR A 74 -7.22 -6.13 8.82
N GLU A 75 -7.45 -7.13 7.97
CA GLU A 75 -6.42 -7.83 7.21
C GLU A 75 -6.12 -7.16 5.87
N ASN A 76 -6.89 -6.12 5.48
CA ASN A 76 -6.68 -5.42 4.23
C ASN A 76 -5.43 -4.53 4.34
N SER A 77 -4.39 -4.88 3.58
CA SER A 77 -3.10 -4.16 3.59
C SER A 77 -3.16 -2.68 3.17
N ILE A 78 -4.25 -2.23 2.53
CA ILE A 78 -4.45 -0.81 2.22
C ILE A 78 -4.81 -0.02 3.50
N ILE A 79 -5.48 -0.66 4.45
CA ILE A 79 -5.87 -0.06 5.73
C ILE A 79 -4.66 -0.10 6.66
N ASP A 80 -3.78 0.89 6.46
CA ASP A 80 -2.60 1.12 7.28
C ASP A 80 -2.54 2.59 7.73
N GLY A 81 -2.31 2.80 9.03
CA GLY A 81 -2.32 4.12 9.64
C GLY A 81 -3.69 4.83 9.65
N ASP A 82 -3.65 6.14 9.91
CA ASP A 82 -4.84 6.98 9.98
C ASP A 82 -5.34 7.37 8.58
N PRO A 83 -6.66 7.23 8.30
CA PRO A 83 -7.23 7.69 7.05
C PRO A 83 -7.23 9.21 6.94
N VAL A 84 -7.26 9.69 5.70
CA VAL A 84 -7.69 11.07 5.42
C VAL A 84 -9.20 11.15 5.54
N VAL A 85 -9.68 12.15 6.27
CA VAL A 85 -11.11 12.35 6.52
C VAL A 85 -11.65 13.47 5.65
N PHE A 86 -12.78 13.22 5.01
CA PHE A 86 -13.56 14.23 4.31
C PHE A 86 -14.98 14.32 4.85
N GLU A 87 -15.56 15.51 4.75
CA GLU A 87 -16.93 15.81 5.14
C GLU A 87 -17.67 16.51 4.03
N ALA A 88 -18.95 16.19 3.87
CA ALA A 88 -19.84 16.92 2.98
C ALA A 88 -21.15 17.19 3.70
N ASP A 89 -21.65 18.43 3.58
CA ASP A 89 -22.90 18.82 4.24
C ASP A 89 -24.02 17.82 3.87
N ARG A 90 -24.64 17.22 4.90
CA ARG A 90 -25.74 16.25 4.80
C ARG A 90 -25.42 14.91 4.13
N LYS A 91 -24.24 14.72 3.54
CA LYS A 91 -23.82 13.47 2.87
C LYS A 91 -23.09 12.52 3.82
N GLY A 92 -22.32 13.05 4.76
CA GLY A 92 -21.71 12.27 5.84
C GLY A 92 -20.19 12.39 5.89
N ARG A 93 -19.54 11.28 6.25
CA ARG A 93 -18.08 11.18 6.45
C ARG A 93 -17.49 10.20 5.45
N ARG A 94 -16.32 10.52 4.90
CA ARG A 94 -15.50 9.58 4.13
C ARG A 94 -14.11 9.45 4.73
N TYR A 95 -13.63 8.23 4.79
CA TYR A 95 -12.32 7.87 5.33
C TYR A 95 -11.52 7.18 4.23
N TYR A 96 -10.47 7.85 3.74
CA TYR A 96 -9.64 7.36 2.65
C TYR A 96 -8.29 6.87 3.16
N TRP A 97 -7.97 5.62 2.85
CA TRP A 97 -6.62 5.10 2.88
C TRP A 97 -6.07 5.11 1.46
N VAL A 98 -4.91 5.70 1.27
CA VAL A 98 -4.32 5.91 -0.05
C VAL A 98 -2.84 5.62 0.03
N ARG A 99 -2.37 4.69 -0.80
CA ARG A 99 -0.95 4.31 -0.86
C ARG A 99 -0.44 4.30 -2.31
N PRO A 100 0.87 4.49 -2.53
CA PRO A 100 1.46 4.26 -3.85
C PRO A 100 1.23 2.81 -4.31
N GLY A 101 0.77 2.65 -5.55
CA GLY A 101 0.59 1.37 -6.24
C GLY A 101 1.38 1.33 -7.55
N GLY A 102 1.40 0.16 -8.20
CA GLY A 102 2.19 -0.06 -9.43
C GLY A 102 1.81 0.88 -10.59
N ASP A 103 0.51 1.16 -10.75
CA ASP A 103 -0.05 1.98 -11.84
C ASP A 103 -0.61 3.33 -11.33
N GLY A 104 -0.16 3.81 -10.16
CA GLY A 104 -0.60 5.08 -9.58
C GLY A 104 -0.82 5.00 -8.08
N ALA A 105 -2.05 5.28 -7.62
CA ALA A 105 -2.43 5.10 -6.23
C ALA A 105 -3.40 3.93 -6.10
N GLU A 106 -3.22 3.11 -5.08
CA GLU A 106 -4.23 2.18 -4.59
C GLU A 106 -4.97 2.87 -3.45
N TRP A 107 -6.29 2.78 -3.44
CA TRP A 107 -7.09 3.46 -2.43
C TRP A 107 -8.30 2.66 -2.01
N LEU A 108 -8.72 2.91 -0.76
CA LEU A 108 -9.91 2.39 -0.14
C LEU A 108 -10.63 3.53 0.58
N CYS A 109 -11.94 3.63 0.40
CA CYS A 109 -12.80 4.61 1.02
C CYS A 109 -13.91 3.92 1.79
N LEU A 110 -14.04 4.25 3.08
CA LEU A 110 -15.23 3.98 3.86
C LEU A 110 -16.11 5.23 3.89
N GLU A 111 -17.30 5.15 3.32
CA GLU A 111 -18.31 6.19 3.41
C GLU A 111 -19.34 5.83 4.48
N PHE A 112 -19.52 6.71 5.46
CA PHE A 112 -20.61 6.66 6.42
C PHE A 112 -21.62 7.75 6.09
N SER A 113 -22.78 7.32 5.61
CA SER A 113 -23.89 8.21 5.27
C SER A 113 -25.16 7.82 6.04
N ARG A 114 -26.24 8.57 5.84
CA ARG A 114 -27.56 8.24 6.40
C ARG A 114 -28.11 6.90 5.90
N GLN A 115 -27.60 6.40 4.78
CA GLN A 115 -28.05 5.17 4.14
C GLN A 115 -27.30 3.93 4.66
N GLY A 116 -26.23 4.14 5.43
CA GLY A 116 -25.40 3.08 5.98
C GLY A 116 -23.92 3.30 5.68
N VAL A 117 -23.16 2.20 5.73
CA VAL A 117 -21.73 2.18 5.42
C VAL A 117 -21.53 1.60 4.04
N THR A 118 -20.75 2.29 3.21
CA THR A 118 -20.34 1.83 1.88
C THR A 118 -18.83 1.73 1.81
N LEU A 119 -18.34 0.63 1.23
CA LEU A 119 -16.93 0.43 0.93
C LEU A 119 -16.71 0.66 -0.56
N LEU A 120 -15.79 1.56 -0.90
CA LEU A 120 -15.32 1.82 -2.26
C LEU A 120 -13.83 1.55 -2.30
N GLU A 121 -13.33 0.98 -3.39
CA GLU A 121 -11.90 0.75 -3.59
C GLU A 121 -11.54 0.92 -5.06
N GLY A 122 -10.28 1.24 -5.33
CA GLY A 122 -9.85 1.45 -6.69
C GLY A 122 -8.36 1.72 -6.86
N ASN A 123 -8.00 1.95 -8.11
CA ASN A 123 -6.67 2.33 -8.54
C ASN A 123 -6.73 3.70 -9.24
N GLY A 124 -5.61 4.41 -9.30
CA GLY A 124 -5.52 5.75 -9.86
C GLY A 124 -5.92 6.84 -8.87
N ALA A 125 -6.33 8.00 -9.33
CA ALA A 125 -6.60 9.14 -8.46
C ALA A 125 -8.04 9.11 -7.89
N PRO A 126 -8.22 8.94 -6.56
CA PRO A 126 -9.55 8.81 -5.94
C PRO A 126 -10.37 10.11 -5.93
N PHE A 127 -9.74 11.25 -6.20
CA PHE A 127 -10.34 12.58 -6.04
C PHE A 127 -10.58 13.31 -7.37
N LEU A 128 -10.37 12.63 -8.50
CA LEU A 128 -10.72 13.20 -9.81
C LEU A 128 -12.22 12.98 -10.04
N GLY A 129 -13.00 14.01 -9.74
CA GLY A 129 -14.36 14.12 -10.26
C GLY A 129 -14.32 14.01 -11.79
N GLY A 130 -15.23 13.21 -12.34
CA GLY A 130 -15.34 12.96 -13.79
C GLY A 130 -15.57 14.21 -14.63
#